data_AF-A0A5B7GSK6-F1
#
_entry.id   AF-A0A5B7GSK6-F1
#
_cell.length_a   1.000
_cell.length_b   1.000
_cell.length_c   1.000
_cell.angle_alpha   90.00
_cell.angle_beta   90.00
_cell.angle_gamma   90.00
#
_symmetry.space_group_name_H-M   'P 1'
#
loop_
_entity.id
_entity.type
_entity.pdbx_description
1 polymer ?
#
loop_
_entity_poly.entity_id
_entity_poly.type
_entity_poly.pdbx_seq_one_letter_code
_entity_poly.pdbx_strand_id
1 'polypeptide(L)' 'MNKNFKTVFTAEDFTERNRTLHCQGLQEISVYKEDIGRLLGKLDVRQAMGPEGLSGWVLKKCKGQLLDPI' A
#
# COMPACT_ATOMS: atom_id res chain seq x y z
N MET A 1 2.47 15.09 34.88
CA MET A 1 2.92 14.65 33.54
C MET A 1 4.28 15.28 33.28
N ASN A 2 5.33 14.47 33.06
CA ASN A 2 6.70 14.94 32.91
C ASN A 2 6.88 15.67 31.57
N LYS A 3 7.38 16.92 31.60
CA LYS A 3 7.56 17.76 30.40
C LYS A 3 8.53 17.13 29.39
N ASN A 4 9.49 16.33 29.85
CA ASN A 4 10.48 15.63 29.01
C ASN A 4 9.88 14.43 28.25
N PHE A 5 8.75 13.89 28.72
CA PHE A 5 8.05 12.80 28.02
C PHE A 5 7.23 13.31 26.83
N LYS A 6 6.88 14.61 26.83
CA LYS A 6 6.08 15.22 25.76
C LYS A 6 6.94 15.53 24.52
N THR A 7 8.21 15.88 24.70
CA THR A 7 9.09 16.29 23.60
C THR A 7 9.50 15.14 22.67
N VAL A 8 9.51 13.90 23.15
CA VAL A 8 9.83 12.73 22.31
C VAL A 8 8.70 12.43 21.30
N PHE A 9 7.45 12.75 21.63
CA PHE A 9 6.29 12.44 20.79
C PHE A 9 5.72 13.63 20.00
N THR A 10 6.24 14.85 20.21
CA THR A 10 5.68 16.07 19.57
C THR A 10 6.62 16.71 18.54
N ALA A 11 7.85 16.23 18.42
CA ALA A 11 8.86 16.74 17.49
C ALA A 11 9.28 15.67 16.48
N GLU A 12 8.33 14.87 16.01
CA GLU A 12 8.54 14.16 14.76
C GLU A 12 8.05 15.06 13.63
N ASP A 13 9.02 15.64 12.91
CA ASP A 13 8.87 16.40 11.66
C ASP A 13 8.29 15.53 10.50
N PHE A 14 7.28 14.70 10.76
CA PHE A 14 6.64 13.87 9.74
C PHE A 14 5.77 14.67 8.78
N THR A 15 5.45 15.93 9.08
CA THR A 15 4.45 16.71 8.35
C THR A 15 5.00 17.58 7.23
N GLU A 16 6.31 17.91 7.20
CA GLU A 16 6.81 18.97 6.30
C GLU A 16 7.73 18.51 5.15
N ARG A 17 8.41 17.36 5.25
CA ARG A 17 9.36 16.96 4.18
C ARG A 17 8.76 16.18 3.02
N ASN A 18 7.56 15.59 3.18
CA ASN A 18 7.06 14.57 2.26
C ASN A 18 5.87 14.99 1.38
N ARG A 19 5.37 16.24 1.47
CA ARG A 19 4.19 16.62 0.68
C ARG A 19 4.47 16.75 -0.83
N THR A 20 5.70 17.10 -1.22
CA THR A 20 6.08 17.27 -2.64
C THR A 20 6.64 15.99 -3.28
N LEU A 21 7.36 15.14 -2.53
CA LEU A 21 7.90 13.87 -3.04
C LEU A 21 6.83 12.77 -3.15
N HIS A 22 5.80 12.81 -2.30
CA HIS A 22 4.78 11.76 -2.26
C HIS A 22 3.74 11.85 -3.40
N CYS A 23 3.62 13.01 -4.07
CA CYS A 23 2.70 13.17 -5.19
C CYS A 23 3.28 12.67 -6.53
N GLN A 24 4.60 12.67 -6.69
CA GLN A 24 5.24 12.20 -7.94
C GLN A 24 5.21 10.67 -8.05
N GLY A 25 5.49 9.95 -6.96
CA GLY A 25 5.61 8.49 -7.01
C GLY A 25 4.31 7.74 -7.32
N LEU A 26 3.14 8.26 -6.91
CA LEU A 26 1.85 7.63 -7.20
C LEU A 26 1.23 8.09 -8.53
N GLN A 27 1.55 9.30 -9.02
CA GLN A 27 1.08 9.77 -10.33
C GLN A 27 1.76 9.05 -11.50
N GLU A 28 3.00 8.58 -11.33
CA GLU A 28 3.71 7.83 -12.38
C GLU A 28 3.25 6.37 -12.52
N ILE A 29 2.57 5.82 -11.50
CA ILE A 29 2.14 4.42 -11.52
C ILE A 29 0.78 4.35 -12.22
N SER A 30 0.81 4.24 -13.54
CA SER A 30 -0.37 3.93 -14.35
C SER A 30 -0.76 2.46 -14.15
N VAL A 31 -1.88 2.23 -13.46
CA VAL A 31 -2.43 0.89 -13.25
C VAL A 31 -3.72 0.74 -14.04
N TYR A 32 -3.76 -0.24 -14.95
CA TYR A 32 -4.94 -0.58 -15.73
C TYR A 32 -5.71 -1.76 -15.12
N LYS A 33 -7.04 -1.71 -15.15
CA LYS A 33 -7.92 -2.76 -14.60
C LYS A 33 -7.65 -4.11 -15.27
N GLU A 34 -7.36 -4.09 -16.57
CA GLU A 34 -7.03 -5.27 -17.37
C GLU A 34 -5.72 -5.91 -16.91
N ASP A 35 -4.74 -5.10 -16.53
CA ASP A 35 -3.44 -5.57 -16.05
C ASP A 35 -3.58 -6.22 -14.67
N ILE A 36 -4.31 -5.59 -13.74
CA ILE A 36 -4.63 -6.18 -12.43
C ILE A 36 -5.35 -7.53 -12.63
N GLY A 37 -6.37 -7.57 -13.49
CA GLY A 37 -7.13 -8.77 -13.77
C GLY A 37 -6.26 -9.91 -14.34
N ARG A 38 -5.35 -9.58 -15.26
CA ARG A 38 -4.40 -10.53 -15.86
C ARG A 38 -3.40 -11.05 -14.83
N LEU A 39 -2.86 -10.19 -13.98
CA LEU A 39 -1.92 -10.57 -12.91
C LEU A 39 -2.60 -11.48 -11.87
N LEU A 40 -3.80 -11.12 -11.41
CA LEU A 40 -4.59 -11.96 -10.50
C LEU A 40 -4.96 -13.32 -11.11
N GLY A 41 -5.12 -13.41 -12.44
CA GLY A 41 -5.35 -14.66 -13.14
C GLY A 41 -4.14 -15.61 -13.09
N LYS A 42 -2.94 -15.07 -13.22
CA LYS A 42 -1.67 -15.81 -13.18
C LYS A 42 -1.18 -16.12 -11.76
N LEU A 43 -1.76 -15.47 -10.74
CA LEU A 43 -1.36 -15.62 -9.35
C LEU A 43 -1.64 -17.05 -8.84
N ASP A 44 -0.57 -17.73 -8.40
CA ASP A 44 -0.67 -19.01 -7.71
C ASP A 44 -1.07 -18.78 -6.25
N VAL A 45 -2.18 -19.39 -5.85
CA VAL A 45 -2.71 -19.27 -4.47
C VAL A 45 -1.95 -20.12 -3.47
N ARG A 46 -1.15 -21.09 -3.94
CA ARG A 46 -0.34 -21.99 -3.10
C ARG A 46 1.01 -21.39 -2.74
N GLN A 47 1.36 -20.27 -3.34
CA GLN A 47 2.62 -19.59 -3.08
C GLN A 47 2.66 -19.07 -1.63
N ALA A 48 3.86 -19.08 -1.05
CA ALA A 48 4.09 -18.54 0.28
C ALA A 48 3.66 -17.07 0.35
N MET A 49 3.31 -16.64 1.56
CA MET A 49 2.87 -15.28 1.85
C MET A 49 3.94 -14.26 1.44
N GLY A 50 3.52 -13.16 0.81
CA GLY A 50 4.44 -12.07 0.46
C GLY A 50 5.00 -11.37 1.69
N PRO A 51 6.01 -10.51 1.53
CA PRO A 51 6.59 -9.73 2.63
C PRO A 51 5.55 -8.91 3.41
N GLU A 52 4.46 -8.53 2.74
CA GLU A 52 3.33 -7.79 3.32
C GLU A 52 2.35 -8.65 4.13
N GLY A 53 2.62 -9.94 4.33
CA GLY A 53 1.70 -10.81 5.06
C GLY A 53 0.42 -11.18 4.27
N LEU A 54 0.36 -10.85 2.98
CA LEU A 54 -0.77 -11.18 2.12
C LEU A 54 -0.52 -12.47 1.33
N SER A 55 -1.48 -13.39 1.37
CA SER A 55 -1.44 -14.62 0.57
C SER A 55 -2.13 -14.43 -0.78
N GLY A 56 -1.71 -15.22 -1.77
CA GLY A 56 -2.34 -15.19 -3.10
C GLY A 56 -3.83 -15.53 -3.07
N TRP A 57 -4.27 -16.33 -2.09
CA TRP A 57 -5.68 -16.64 -1.88
C TRP A 57 -6.50 -15.40 -1.47
N VAL A 58 -5.99 -14.60 -0.53
CA VAL A 58 -6.65 -13.35 -0.09
C VAL A 58 -6.78 -12.37 -1.25
N LEU A 59 -5.73 -12.21 -2.05
CA LEU A 59 -5.74 -11.33 -3.22
C LEU A 59 -6.78 -11.75 -4.26
N LYS A 60 -6.95 -13.06 -4.51
CA LYS A 60 -8.02 -13.55 -5.39
C LYS A 60 -9.42 -13.29 -4.83
N LYS A 61 -9.62 -13.45 -3.52
CA LYS A 61 -10.91 -13.18 -2.88
C LYS A 61 -11.30 -11.70 -2.97
N CYS A 62 -10.32 -10.81 -2.88
CA CYS A 62 -10.49 -9.36 -3.00
C CYS A 62 -10.52 -8.85 -4.45
N LYS A 63 -10.51 -9.72 -5.46
CA LYS A 63 -10.43 -9.33 -6.88
C LYS A 63 -11.45 -8.25 -7.28
N GLY A 64 -12.69 -8.33 -6.79
CA GLY A 64 -13.70 -7.30 -7.09
C GLY A 64 -13.26 -5.91 -6.61
N GLN A 65 -12.87 -5.83 -5.34
CA GLN A 65 -12.42 -4.58 -4.69
C GLN A 65 -11.14 -4.03 -5.32
N LEU A 66 -10.23 -4.91 -5.76
CA LEU A 66 -8.98 -4.51 -6.44
C LEU A 66 -9.19 -4.00 -7.86
N LEU A 67 -10.34 -4.30 -8.47
CA LEU A 67 -10.67 -3.87 -9.83
C LEU A 67 -11.59 -2.65 -9.85
N ASP A 68 -12.10 -2.23 -8.69
CA ASP A 68 -12.93 -1.05 -8.57
C ASP A 68 -12.03 0.17 -8.31
N PRO A 69 -12.27 1.31 -9.00
CA PRO A 69 -11.49 2.52 -8.78
C PRO A 69 -11.70 3.04 -7.35
N ILE A 70 -10.61 3.54 -6.75
CA ILE A 70 -10.56 4.13 -5.40
C ILE A 70 -11.19 5.52 -5.41
#